data_AF-A0A094KUC4-F1
#
_entry.id   AF-A0A094KUC4-F1
#
_cell.length_a   1.000
_cell.length_b   1.000
_cell.length_c   1.000
_cell.angle_alpha   90.00
_cell.angle_beta   90.00
_cell.angle_gamma   90.00
#
_symmetry.space_group_name_H-M   'P 1'
#
loop_
_entity.id
_entity.type
_entity.pdbx_description
1 polymer ?
#
loop_
_entity_poly.entity_id
_entity_poly.type
_entity_poly.pdbx_seq_one_letter_code
_entity_poly.pdbx_strand_id
1 'polypeptide(L)'
;MKKFILVLVLTSILFCETIPKNSAFLGNRKRGIGVEVTAGGDINLLSKNVVGTIEGVPSNEDLSDSTQAAIDSVRAISAKTWIDSSSQAIVVIPNKLSVGVLAVNGGYYVNITTVNAATYDLLVSDYILNVTYTATGAVTSLTLPTAQVVEGRIIVIKDTGNATTNSITIDTEGGALIDGSATFVSSSDYDAISLYCDGTNWYVF
;
A
#
# COMPACT_ATOMS: atom_id res chain seq x y z
N MET A 1 -48.98 28.93 48.40
CA MET A 1 -49.38 27.53 48.68
C MET A 1 -48.42 26.62 47.92
N LYS A 2 -47.68 25.76 48.61
CA LYS A 2 -46.70 24.83 48.01
C LYS A 2 -47.29 23.42 48.06
N LYS A 3 -47.18 22.66 46.97
CA LYS A 3 -47.26 21.19 46.98
C LYS A 3 -46.02 20.64 46.26
N PHE A 4 -45.26 19.81 46.97
CA PHE A 4 -44.16 19.00 46.47
C PHE A 4 -44.70 17.68 45.93
N ILE A 5 -44.13 17.20 44.83
CA ILE A 5 -44.25 15.80 44.38
C ILE A 5 -42.84 15.20 44.45
N LEU A 6 -42.71 14.10 45.19
CA LEU A 6 -41.52 13.27 45.30
C LEU A 6 -41.73 12.06 44.38
N VAL A 7 -40.86 11.89 43.38
CA VAL A 7 -40.71 10.64 42.62
C VAL A 7 -39.26 10.23 42.73
N LEU A 8 -39.03 9.02 43.24
CA LEU A 8 -37.74 8.48 43.63
C LEU A 8 -37.48 7.21 42.83
N VAL A 9 -36.44 7.15 41.98
CA VAL A 9 -35.70 5.88 41.72
C VAL A 9 -34.24 6.15 41.37
N LEU A 10 -33.39 5.68 42.30
CA LEU A 10 -32.02 5.16 42.25
C LEU A 10 -30.95 5.70 41.28
N THR A 11 -29.82 5.99 41.94
CA THR A 11 -28.42 5.84 41.51
C THR A 11 -27.95 6.69 40.34
N SER A 12 -27.26 7.80 40.63
CA SER A 12 -25.82 7.85 40.37
C SER A 12 -25.16 9.06 41.05
N ILE A 13 -24.02 8.73 41.63
CA ILE A 13 -23.15 9.52 42.47
C ILE A 13 -22.63 10.76 41.73
N LEU A 14 -22.66 11.87 42.46
CA LEU A 14 -21.97 13.11 42.20
C LEU A 14 -20.46 12.85 42.20
N PHE A 15 -19.81 12.82 41.03
CA PHE A 15 -18.40 13.19 40.92
C PHE A 15 -18.34 14.56 40.24
N CYS A 16 -18.26 15.58 41.09
CA CYS A 16 -17.84 16.92 40.74
C CYS A 16 -16.32 16.89 40.70
N GLU A 17 -15.72 16.81 39.51
CA GLU A 17 -14.40 17.39 39.28
C GLU A 17 -14.62 18.63 38.42
N THR A 18 -14.16 19.75 38.98
CA THR A 18 -14.31 21.10 38.46
C THR A 18 -13.75 21.22 37.05
N ILE A 19 -14.63 21.47 36.09
CA ILE A 19 -14.26 21.95 34.76
C ILE A 19 -13.67 23.36 34.95
N PRO A 20 -12.42 23.66 34.51
CA PRO A 20 -11.87 25.01 34.58
C PRO A 20 -12.79 25.97 33.82
N LYS A 21 -12.96 27.20 34.32
CA LYS A 21 -14.03 28.15 33.94
C LYS A 21 -14.16 28.50 32.44
N ASN A 22 -13.25 28.01 31.58
CA ASN A 22 -13.19 28.31 30.16
C ASN A 22 -13.27 27.08 29.22
N SER A 23 -13.68 25.89 29.69
CA SER A 23 -13.96 24.75 28.80
C SER A 23 -15.44 24.39 28.74
N ALA A 24 -15.94 24.13 27.52
CA ALA A 24 -17.31 23.70 27.25
C ALA A 24 -17.30 22.22 26.87
N PHE A 25 -18.00 21.39 27.64
CA PHE A 25 -18.19 19.97 27.35
C PHE A 25 -19.47 19.77 26.53
N LEU A 26 -19.35 19.27 25.31
CA LEU A 26 -20.48 18.90 24.46
C LEU A 26 -20.52 17.37 24.32
N GLY A 27 -21.30 16.70 25.18
CA GLY A 27 -21.45 15.25 25.14
C GLY A 27 -22.44 14.72 26.17
N ASN A 28 -23.01 13.54 25.92
CA ASN A 28 -23.91 12.86 26.86
C ASN A 28 -23.07 12.15 27.94
N ARG A 29 -23.16 12.61 29.21
CA ARG A 29 -22.34 12.11 30.34
C ARG A 29 -22.47 10.61 30.62
N LYS A 30 -23.44 9.90 30.02
CA LYS A 30 -23.60 8.44 30.13
C LYS A 30 -22.88 7.65 29.04
N ARG A 31 -22.38 8.27 27.98
CA ARG A 31 -21.83 7.58 26.80
C ARG A 31 -20.46 8.13 26.40
N GLY A 32 -19.47 7.91 27.28
CA GLY A 32 -18.06 7.58 27.01
C GLY A 32 -17.19 8.37 26.00
N ILE A 33 -17.70 9.37 25.29
CA ILE A 33 -16.96 10.16 24.29
C ILE A 33 -17.24 11.62 24.57
N GLY A 34 -16.20 12.35 24.96
CA GLY A 34 -16.20 13.79 25.13
C GLY A 34 -15.29 14.45 24.11
N VAL A 35 -15.61 15.68 23.75
CA VAL A 35 -14.72 16.56 22.99
C VAL A 35 -14.37 17.72 23.90
N GLU A 36 -13.08 17.99 24.08
CA GLU A 36 -12.60 19.18 24.81
C GLU A 36 -11.94 20.14 23.83
N VAL A 37 -12.29 21.42 23.95
CA VAL A 37 -11.59 22.50 23.25
C VAL A 37 -10.73 23.24 24.27
N THR A 38 -9.42 23.22 24.04
CA THR A 38 -8.44 23.83 24.95
C THR A 38 -8.41 25.34 24.73
N ALA A 39 -7.97 26.11 25.73
CA ALA A 39 -7.86 27.57 25.63
C ALA A 39 -6.91 28.06 24.50
N GLY A 40 -6.08 27.17 23.95
CA GLY A 40 -5.22 27.41 22.77
C GLY A 40 -5.87 27.11 21.41
N GLY A 41 -7.11 26.61 21.38
CA GLY A 41 -7.84 26.29 20.14
C GLY A 41 -7.74 24.83 19.68
N ASP A 42 -6.96 24.00 20.36
CA ASP A 42 -6.83 22.57 20.05
C ASP A 42 -8.07 21.78 20.51
N ILE A 43 -8.53 20.86 19.64
CA ILE A 43 -9.70 19.99 19.88
C ILE A 43 -9.22 18.57 20.20
N ASN A 44 -9.45 18.11 21.44
CA ASN A 44 -9.04 16.81 21.93
C ASN A 44 -10.24 15.85 22.07
N LEU A 45 -10.07 14.60 21.59
CA LEU A 45 -11.06 13.53 21.73
C LEU A 45 -10.78 12.73 23.01
N LEU A 46 -11.71 12.78 23.95
CA LEU A 46 -11.61 12.09 25.23
C LEU A 46 -12.49 10.84 25.19
N SER A 47 -11.89 9.66 25.03
CA SER A 47 -12.59 8.38 25.21
C SER A 47 -11.86 7.52 26.25
N LYS A 48 -12.62 6.88 27.16
CA LYS A 48 -12.02 6.21 28.34
C LYS A 48 -11.64 4.74 28.12
N ASN A 49 -11.98 4.11 27.00
CA ASN A 49 -11.45 2.82 26.54
C ASN A 49 -12.28 2.37 25.34
N VAL A 50 -11.61 2.01 24.24
CA VAL A 50 -12.21 1.41 23.05
C VAL A 50 -12.56 -0.04 23.36
N VAL A 51 -13.84 -0.39 23.53
CA VAL A 51 -14.30 -1.79 23.40
C VAL A 51 -15.76 -1.82 22.92
N GLY A 52 -15.99 -2.27 21.68
CA GLY A 52 -17.29 -2.76 21.24
C GLY A 52 -17.68 -2.39 19.81
N THR A 53 -18.09 -3.40 19.04
CA THR A 53 -18.78 -3.26 17.75
C THR A 53 -20.16 -2.60 17.98
N ILE A 54 -20.49 -1.57 17.20
CA ILE A 54 -21.78 -0.88 17.30
C ILE A 54 -22.82 -1.67 16.50
N GLU A 55 -23.66 -2.43 17.19
CA GLU A 55 -24.87 -3.06 16.64
C GLU A 55 -26.08 -2.12 16.82
N GLY A 56 -26.86 -1.90 15.75
CA GLY A 56 -28.11 -1.13 15.80
C GLY A 56 -28.09 0.29 15.21
N VAL A 57 -27.41 0.53 14.09
CA VAL A 57 -27.61 1.77 13.32
C VAL A 57 -28.99 1.70 12.62
N PRO A 58 -29.96 2.57 12.96
CA PRO A 58 -31.26 2.58 12.30
C PRO A 58 -31.09 2.95 10.83
N SER A 59 -31.84 2.30 9.94
CA SER A 59 -31.58 2.37 8.50
C SER A 59 -31.95 3.68 7.81
N ASN A 60 -32.60 4.68 8.45
CA ASN A 60 -32.77 6.01 7.82
C ASN A 60 -33.41 7.13 8.67
N GLU A 61 -33.36 7.12 10.00
CA GLU A 61 -33.91 8.25 10.79
C GLU A 61 -32.87 8.86 11.75
N ASP A 62 -32.68 10.17 11.58
CA ASP A 62 -32.06 11.16 12.48
C ASP A 62 -30.57 10.99 12.84
N LEU A 63 -29.70 10.97 11.84
CA LEU A 63 -28.39 11.61 11.99
C LEU A 63 -28.58 13.10 11.70
N SER A 64 -28.21 13.98 12.65
CA SER A 64 -28.19 15.43 12.37
C SER A 64 -27.30 15.67 11.14
N ASP A 65 -27.63 16.66 10.31
CA ASP A 65 -26.86 16.99 9.09
C ASP A 65 -25.34 17.11 9.36
N SER A 66 -24.98 17.56 10.56
CA SER A 66 -23.60 17.66 11.06
C SER A 66 -22.93 16.30 11.34
N THR A 67 -23.68 15.28 11.75
CA THR A 67 -23.16 13.92 12.02
C THR A 67 -22.97 13.15 10.73
N GLN A 68 -23.89 13.29 9.78
CA GLN A 68 -23.73 12.72 8.44
C GLN A 68 -22.55 13.39 7.71
N ALA A 69 -22.43 14.72 7.80
CA ALA A 69 -21.28 15.46 7.25
C ALA A 69 -19.93 15.06 7.88
N ALA A 70 -19.91 14.72 9.17
CA ALA A 70 -18.70 14.23 9.85
C ALA A 70 -18.33 12.80 9.42
N ILE A 71 -19.32 11.91 9.27
CA ILE A 71 -19.10 10.55 8.74
C ILE A 71 -18.63 10.61 7.28
N ASP A 72 -19.21 11.48 6.47
CA ASP A 72 -18.82 11.69 5.09
C ASP A 72 -17.43 12.33 4.99
N SER A 73 -17.06 13.21 5.93
CA SER A 73 -15.70 13.76 6.05
C SER A 73 -14.68 12.71 6.47
N VAL A 74 -15.02 11.81 7.41
CA VAL A 74 -14.14 10.71 7.84
C VAL A 74 -14.01 9.65 6.74
N ARG A 75 -15.08 9.35 5.99
CA ARG A 75 -15.03 8.49 4.79
C ARG A 75 -14.22 9.14 3.68
N ALA A 76 -14.32 10.45 3.51
CA ALA A 76 -13.50 11.20 2.58
C ALA A 76 -12.02 11.24 3.02
N ILE A 77 -11.73 11.17 4.33
CA ILE A 77 -10.38 11.06 4.91
C ILE A 77 -9.81 9.63 4.81
N SER A 78 -10.62 8.59 5.04
CA SER A 78 -10.21 7.18 4.91
C SER A 78 -10.15 6.70 3.46
N ALA A 79 -10.88 7.38 2.55
CA ALA A 79 -10.69 7.31 1.10
C ALA A 79 -9.62 8.32 0.60
N LYS A 80 -9.01 9.13 1.49
CA LYS A 80 -7.99 10.13 1.14
C LYS A 80 -6.62 9.51 1.03
N THR A 81 -6.46 8.79 -0.07
CA THR A 81 -5.27 8.95 -0.88
C THR A 81 -5.10 10.44 -1.20
N TRP A 82 -3.89 11.00 -1.14
CA TRP A 82 -3.63 12.40 -1.54
C TRP A 82 -3.97 12.59 -3.02
N ILE A 83 -5.15 13.13 -3.34
CA ILE A 83 -5.57 13.44 -4.71
C ILE A 83 -6.23 14.81 -4.66
N ASP A 84 -5.65 15.78 -5.36
CA ASP A 84 -6.30 17.08 -5.60
C ASP A 84 -7.21 17.04 -6.84
N SER A 85 -7.88 18.16 -7.07
CA SER A 85 -9.28 18.31 -7.49
C SER A 85 -9.62 18.07 -8.97
N SER A 86 -9.01 17.13 -9.69
CA SER A 86 -9.43 16.83 -11.09
C SER A 86 -9.54 15.35 -11.48
N SER A 87 -9.97 14.50 -10.55
CA SER A 87 -10.46 13.14 -10.81
C SER A 87 -9.45 12.16 -11.43
N GLN A 88 -8.42 11.79 -10.67
CA GLN A 88 -7.75 10.51 -10.90
C GLN A 88 -7.67 9.72 -9.60
N ALA A 89 -8.44 8.63 -9.53
CA ALA A 89 -8.47 7.70 -8.41
C ALA A 89 -7.12 6.97 -8.30
N ILE A 90 -6.17 7.57 -7.62
CA ILE A 90 -4.99 6.86 -7.12
C ILE A 90 -5.51 5.89 -6.04
N VAL A 91 -5.47 4.60 -6.33
CA VAL A 91 -5.84 3.55 -5.36
C VAL A 91 -4.54 2.91 -4.87
N VAL A 92 -4.18 3.19 -3.62
CA VAL A 92 -3.07 2.52 -2.94
C VAL A 92 -3.60 1.22 -2.34
N ILE A 93 -3.09 0.09 -2.79
CA ILE A 93 -3.41 -1.27 -2.32
C ILE A 93 -2.12 -1.82 -1.70
N PRO A 94 -2.14 -2.75 -0.72
CA PRO A 94 -0.90 -3.34 -0.21
C PRO A 94 0.04 -3.77 -1.34
N ASN A 95 1.26 -3.22 -1.32
CA ASN A 95 2.35 -3.47 -2.28
C ASN A 95 2.08 -3.07 -3.74
N LYS A 96 1.03 -2.28 -4.04
CA LYS A 96 0.71 -1.85 -5.40
C LYS A 96 0.17 -0.42 -5.46
N LEU A 97 0.52 0.28 -6.54
CA LEU A 97 -0.05 1.57 -6.90
C LEU A 97 -0.90 1.40 -8.15
N SER A 98 -2.22 1.56 -8.04
CA SER A 98 -3.12 1.55 -9.20
C SER A 98 -3.41 2.99 -9.61
N VAL A 99 -2.84 3.40 -10.75
CA VAL A 99 -3.01 4.72 -11.37
C VAL A 99 -3.15 4.54 -12.88
N GLY A 100 -3.93 5.41 -13.53
CA GLY A 100 -4.07 5.37 -14.99
C GLY A 100 -2.77 5.74 -15.70
N VAL A 101 -2.08 6.79 -15.21
CA VAL A 101 -0.78 7.22 -15.70
C VAL A 101 0.15 7.45 -14.51
N LEU A 102 1.35 6.86 -14.56
CA LEU A 102 2.44 7.19 -13.66
C LEU A 102 3.35 8.23 -14.33
N ALA A 103 3.27 9.49 -13.90
CA ALA A 103 4.17 10.55 -14.35
C ALA A 103 5.20 10.86 -13.26
N VAL A 104 6.49 10.73 -13.57
CA VAL A 104 7.60 11.02 -12.66
C VAL A 104 8.45 12.14 -13.25
N ASN A 105 8.51 13.30 -12.58
CA ASN A 105 9.27 14.46 -13.05
C ASN A 105 10.79 14.37 -12.74
N GLY A 106 11.19 13.44 -11.88
CA GLY A 106 12.58 13.17 -11.52
C GLY A 106 13.01 11.75 -11.87
N GLY A 107 14.07 11.26 -11.22
CA GLY A 107 14.47 9.86 -11.33
C GLY A 107 13.50 8.95 -10.57
N TYR A 108 13.36 7.70 -11.06
CA TYR A 108 12.73 6.62 -10.32
C TYR A 108 13.80 5.60 -9.91
N TYR A 109 13.68 5.08 -8.69
CA TYR A 109 14.56 4.03 -8.18
C TYR A 109 13.87 2.68 -8.32
N VAL A 110 14.64 1.68 -8.71
CA VAL A 110 14.18 0.29 -8.86
C VAL A 110 15.09 -0.63 -8.07
N ASN A 111 14.59 -1.82 -7.76
CA ASN A 111 15.41 -2.85 -7.14
C ASN A 111 16.49 -3.33 -8.13
N ILE A 112 17.73 -3.43 -7.63
CA ILE A 112 18.87 -3.98 -8.36
C ILE A 112 19.38 -5.17 -7.55
N THR A 113 19.28 -6.35 -8.14
CA THR A 113 19.73 -7.59 -7.52
C THR A 113 21.04 -8.02 -8.18
N THR A 114 22.05 -8.29 -7.36
CA THR A 114 23.33 -8.83 -7.85
C THR A 114 23.22 -10.33 -8.05
N VAL A 115 23.49 -10.81 -9.26
CA VAL A 115 23.57 -12.23 -9.58
C VAL A 115 25.04 -12.66 -9.61
N ASN A 116 25.48 -13.34 -8.55
CA ASN A 116 26.86 -13.77 -8.33
C ASN A 116 27.02 -15.30 -8.24
N ALA A 117 26.16 -16.03 -8.95
CA ALA A 117 26.17 -17.49 -9.02
C ALA A 117 25.94 -17.97 -10.47
N ALA A 118 26.32 -19.23 -10.75
CA ALA A 118 26.14 -19.87 -12.05
C ALA A 118 24.66 -20.08 -12.42
N THR A 119 23.78 -20.09 -11.41
CA THR A 119 22.34 -20.24 -11.57
C THR A 119 21.58 -19.24 -10.71
N TYR A 120 20.45 -18.75 -11.19
CA TYR A 120 19.60 -17.82 -10.44
C TYR A 120 18.13 -17.89 -10.91
N ASP A 121 17.21 -18.01 -9.97
CA ASP A 121 15.77 -17.98 -10.26
C ASP A 121 15.23 -16.57 -10.02
N LEU A 122 14.55 -16.00 -11.03
CA LEU A 122 13.93 -14.69 -10.92
C LEU A 122 12.93 -14.61 -9.75
N LEU A 123 13.04 -13.58 -8.92
CA LEU A 123 12.17 -13.32 -7.77
C LEU A 123 11.15 -12.22 -8.09
N VAL A 124 10.05 -12.17 -7.33
CA VAL A 124 8.99 -11.16 -7.49
C VAL A 124 9.52 -9.73 -7.29
N SER A 125 10.53 -9.55 -6.44
CA SER A 125 11.15 -8.24 -6.15
C SER A 125 12.13 -7.76 -7.21
N ASP A 126 12.51 -8.60 -8.17
CA ASP A 126 13.55 -8.26 -9.14
C ASP A 126 13.03 -7.36 -10.24
N TYR A 127 13.86 -6.38 -10.60
CA TYR A 127 13.69 -5.53 -11.76
C TYR A 127 14.97 -5.50 -12.60
N ILE A 128 16.10 -5.05 -12.04
CA ILE A 128 17.42 -5.20 -12.67
C ILE A 128 18.17 -6.37 -12.04
N LEU A 129 18.61 -7.32 -12.86
CA LEU A 129 19.58 -8.34 -12.49
C LEU A 129 20.97 -7.91 -13.00
N ASN A 130 21.82 -7.48 -12.08
CA ASN A 130 23.20 -7.11 -12.35
C ASN A 130 24.10 -8.35 -12.23
N VAL A 131 24.44 -8.95 -13.36
CA VAL A 131 25.13 -10.24 -13.44
C VAL A 131 26.63 -10.05 -13.33
N THR A 132 27.15 -10.30 -12.13
CA THR A 132 28.59 -10.21 -11.81
C THR A 132 29.31 -11.54 -11.96
N TYR A 133 28.57 -12.65 -12.01
CA TYR A 133 29.14 -13.98 -12.05
C TYR A 133 29.96 -14.27 -13.31
N THR A 134 29.74 -13.55 -14.41
CA THR A 134 30.50 -13.69 -15.66
C THR A 134 32.00 -13.45 -15.48
N ALA A 135 32.42 -12.72 -14.44
CA ALA A 135 33.83 -12.59 -14.07
C ALA A 135 34.45 -13.88 -13.49
N THR A 136 33.62 -14.81 -13.02
CA THR A 136 34.00 -16.10 -12.41
C THR A 136 33.75 -17.28 -13.35
N GLY A 137 32.62 -17.29 -14.06
CA GLY A 137 32.22 -18.35 -14.97
C GLY A 137 30.91 -18.04 -15.69
N ALA A 138 30.52 -18.89 -16.64
CA ALA A 138 29.26 -18.72 -17.36
C ALA A 138 28.05 -18.89 -16.41
N VAL A 139 27.02 -18.07 -16.62
CA VAL A 139 25.72 -18.29 -15.99
C VAL A 139 24.97 -19.29 -16.87
N THR A 140 24.86 -20.52 -16.39
CA THR A 140 24.32 -21.64 -17.16
C THR A 140 22.79 -21.67 -17.18
N SER A 141 22.15 -21.03 -16.19
CA SER A 141 20.69 -20.93 -16.11
C SER A 141 20.28 -19.75 -15.23
N LEU A 142 19.79 -18.70 -15.88
CA LEU A 142 19.03 -17.64 -15.24
C LEU A 142 17.56 -17.92 -15.57
N THR A 143 16.89 -18.60 -14.65
CA THR A 143 15.54 -19.11 -14.85
C THR A 143 14.53 -17.97 -14.73
N LEU A 144 13.55 -17.97 -15.64
CA LEU A 144 12.28 -17.23 -15.55
C LEU A 144 11.20 -18.24 -15.09
N PRO A 145 10.92 -18.35 -13.78
CA PRO A 145 10.01 -19.37 -13.27
C PRO A 145 8.58 -19.13 -13.73
N THR A 146 7.76 -20.19 -13.77
CA THR A 146 6.35 -20.10 -14.18
C THR A 146 5.57 -19.11 -13.31
N ALA A 147 5.90 -19.05 -12.01
CA ALA A 147 5.29 -18.11 -11.07
C ALA A 147 5.59 -16.63 -11.38
N GLN A 148 6.58 -16.36 -12.21
CA GLN A 148 7.00 -15.00 -12.60
C GLN A 148 6.48 -14.60 -13.98
N VAL A 149 5.80 -15.50 -14.71
CA VAL A 149 5.08 -15.21 -15.95
C VAL A 149 3.84 -14.39 -15.60
N VAL A 150 4.01 -13.07 -15.54
CA VAL A 150 3.00 -12.11 -15.11
C VAL A 150 2.86 -11.04 -16.18
N GLU A 151 1.64 -10.87 -16.69
CA GLU A 151 1.34 -9.90 -17.74
C GLU A 151 1.80 -8.48 -17.37
N GLY A 152 2.47 -7.82 -18.32
CA GLY A 152 2.98 -6.46 -18.17
C GLY A 152 4.26 -6.36 -17.33
N ARG A 153 4.80 -7.47 -16.83
CA ARG A 153 6.07 -7.45 -16.09
C ARG A 153 7.23 -7.14 -17.02
N ILE A 154 8.12 -6.26 -16.56
CA ILE A 154 9.38 -5.92 -17.23
C ILE A 154 10.55 -6.25 -16.32
N ILE A 155 11.61 -6.84 -16.88
CA ILE A 155 12.89 -7.05 -16.22
C ILE A 155 14.04 -6.63 -17.13
N VAL A 156 15.19 -6.34 -16.55
CA VAL A 156 16.44 -6.04 -17.25
C VAL A 156 17.53 -6.94 -16.71
N ILE A 157 18.23 -7.64 -17.61
CA ILE A 157 19.36 -8.50 -17.28
C ILE A 157 20.61 -7.85 -17.87
N LYS A 158 21.58 -7.53 -17.02
CA LYS A 158 22.77 -6.75 -17.39
C LYS A 158 24.04 -7.53 -17.09
N ASP A 159 24.90 -7.70 -18.10
CA ASP A 159 26.27 -8.18 -17.89
C ASP A 159 27.17 -7.05 -17.36
N THR A 160 28.19 -7.44 -16.59
CA THR A 160 29.19 -6.55 -16.01
C THR A 160 30.53 -6.56 -16.74
N GLY A 161 30.69 -7.32 -17.83
CA GLY A 161 31.77 -7.13 -18.80
C GLY A 161 32.48 -8.39 -19.30
N ASN A 162 31.96 -9.59 -19.06
CA ASN A 162 32.66 -10.84 -19.42
C ASN A 162 31.77 -11.87 -20.14
N ALA A 163 30.57 -11.48 -20.59
CA ALA A 163 29.64 -12.39 -21.26
C ALA A 163 30.15 -12.97 -22.59
N THR A 164 31.12 -12.35 -23.27
CA THR A 164 31.75 -12.95 -24.46
C THR A 164 32.51 -14.23 -24.12
N THR A 165 33.11 -14.29 -22.94
CA THR A 165 33.85 -15.48 -22.46
C THR A 165 32.93 -16.41 -21.67
N ASN A 166 32.10 -15.83 -20.82
CA ASN A 166 31.26 -16.50 -19.84
C ASN A 166 29.81 -16.05 -20.05
N SER A 167 29.17 -16.58 -21.09
CA SER A 167 27.84 -16.17 -21.51
C SER A 167 26.79 -16.33 -20.43
N ILE A 168 25.71 -15.56 -20.55
CA ILE A 168 24.53 -15.64 -19.70
C ILE A 168 23.43 -16.35 -20.47
N THR A 169 23.06 -17.55 -20.01
CA THR A 169 21.93 -18.30 -20.53
C THR A 169 20.70 -17.98 -19.69
N ILE A 170 19.67 -17.44 -20.33
CA ILE A 170 18.36 -17.17 -19.76
C ILE A 170 17.42 -18.26 -20.24
N ASP A 171 16.68 -18.88 -19.34
CA ASP A 171 15.80 -19.99 -19.66
C ASP A 171 14.45 -19.85 -18.97
N THR A 172 13.40 -20.38 -19.59
CA THR A 172 12.05 -20.39 -19.02
C THR A 172 11.73 -21.72 -18.38
N GLU A 173 10.99 -21.69 -17.28
CA GLU A 173 10.38 -22.89 -16.72
C GLU A 173 9.05 -23.21 -17.42
N GLY A 174 8.74 -24.49 -17.58
CA GLY A 174 7.44 -24.94 -18.08
C GLY A 174 7.27 -24.70 -19.58
N GLY A 175 6.15 -24.08 -19.95
CA GLY A 175 5.74 -23.89 -21.36
C GLY A 175 5.90 -22.46 -21.89
N ALA A 176 6.38 -21.53 -21.08
CA ALA A 176 6.68 -20.17 -21.53
C ALA A 176 7.87 -20.19 -22.50
N LEU A 177 7.95 -19.19 -23.37
CA LEU A 177 9.03 -19.02 -24.34
C LEU A 177 9.56 -17.57 -24.29
N ILE A 178 10.79 -17.36 -24.74
CA ILE A 178 11.46 -16.08 -24.99
C ILE A 178 11.57 -15.93 -26.51
N ASP A 179 10.81 -15.02 -27.12
CA ASP A 179 10.75 -14.83 -28.58
C ASP A 179 10.56 -16.15 -29.37
N GLY A 180 9.74 -17.06 -28.84
CA GLY A 180 9.45 -18.37 -29.45
C GLY A 180 10.48 -19.47 -29.17
N SER A 181 11.52 -19.20 -28.36
CA SER A 181 12.52 -20.18 -27.90
C SER A 181 12.45 -20.40 -26.40
N ALA A 182 12.74 -21.60 -25.89
CA ALA A 182 12.79 -21.84 -24.44
C ALA A 182 14.01 -21.18 -23.76
N THR A 183 15.00 -20.77 -24.54
CA THR A 183 16.23 -20.16 -24.04
C THR A 183 16.66 -18.97 -24.90
N PHE A 184 17.34 -18.02 -24.26
CA PHE A 184 18.04 -16.90 -24.86
C PHE A 184 19.45 -16.82 -24.28
N VAL A 185 20.47 -16.56 -25.12
CA VAL A 185 21.87 -16.45 -24.67
C VAL A 185 22.40 -15.06 -24.97
N SER A 186 22.76 -14.31 -23.92
CA SER A 186 23.55 -13.08 -24.06
C SER A 186 25.03 -13.43 -23.97
N SER A 187 25.78 -13.02 -25.00
CA SER A 187 27.19 -13.39 -25.20
C SER A 187 28.05 -12.18 -25.63
N SER A 188 27.59 -10.97 -25.33
CA SER A 188 28.32 -9.73 -25.60
C SER A 188 28.67 -9.03 -24.29
N ASP A 189 29.93 -8.64 -24.14
CA ASP A 189 30.38 -7.95 -22.93
C ASP A 189 29.61 -6.65 -22.70
N TYR A 190 29.22 -6.42 -21.45
CA TYR A 190 28.42 -5.26 -21.04
C TYR A 190 27.08 -5.15 -21.76
N ASP A 191 26.54 -6.24 -22.31
CA ASP A 191 25.21 -6.23 -22.91
C ASP A 191 24.10 -6.11 -21.86
N ALA A 192 22.94 -5.61 -22.28
CA ALA A 192 21.74 -5.47 -21.44
C ALA A 192 20.51 -5.92 -22.23
N ILE A 193 19.82 -6.92 -21.72
CA ILE A 193 18.60 -7.45 -22.32
C ILE A 193 17.41 -6.99 -21.49
N SER A 194 16.45 -6.31 -22.13
CA SER A 194 15.16 -5.98 -21.52
C SER A 194 14.12 -6.97 -22.01
N LEU A 195 13.33 -7.50 -21.10
CA LEU A 195 12.26 -8.45 -21.39
C LEU A 195 10.94 -7.92 -20.85
N TYR A 196 9.87 -8.05 -21.63
CA TYR A 196 8.50 -7.91 -21.11
C TYR A 196 7.74 -9.23 -21.23
N CYS A 197 6.78 -9.45 -20.34
CA CYS A 197 5.91 -10.62 -20.35
C CYS A 197 4.48 -10.25 -20.77
N ASP A 198 3.88 -11.05 -21.66
CA ASP A 198 2.47 -10.91 -22.09
C ASP A 198 1.49 -11.72 -21.22
N GLY A 199 1.97 -12.33 -20.14
CA GLY A 199 1.22 -13.25 -19.29
C GLY A 199 1.32 -14.71 -19.70
N THR A 200 2.01 -15.02 -20.80
CA THR A 200 2.28 -16.40 -21.26
C THR A 200 3.76 -16.59 -21.62
N ASN A 201 4.34 -15.66 -22.37
CA ASN A 201 5.69 -15.67 -22.91
C ASN A 201 6.43 -14.37 -22.57
N TRP A 202 7.72 -14.37 -22.87
CA TRP A 202 8.65 -13.26 -22.73
C TRP A 202 9.15 -12.81 -24.11
N TYR A 203 9.43 -11.52 -24.25
CA TYR A 203 9.90 -10.94 -25.50
C TYR A 203 10.99 -9.92 -25.24
N VAL A 204 12.04 -9.94 -26.06
CA VAL A 204 13.14 -8.97 -26.02
C VAL A 204 12.71 -7.68 -26.74
N PHE A 205 13.08 -6.51 -26.20
CA PHE A 205 12.77 -5.21 -26.80
C PHE A 205 13.83 -4.13 -26.54
#